data_AF-A0A811QQY1-F1
#
_entry.id   AF-A0A811QQY1-F1
#
_cell.length_a   1.000
_cell.length_b   1.000
_cell.length_c   1.000
_cell.angle_alpha   90.00
_cell.angle_beta   90.00
_cell.angle_gamma   90.00
#
_symmetry.space_group_name_H-M   'P 1'
#
loop_
_entity.id
_entity.type
_entity.pdbx_description
1 polymer ?
#
loop_
_entity_poly.entity_id
_entity_poly.type
_entity_poly.pdbx_seq_one_letter_code
_entity_poly.pdbx_strand_id
1 'polypeptide(L)'
;MNAPDRYERFVVPEGTKKVSYERDTKIVNAASFTIEREDHTIGNIVRMQLHRDPNVLFAGYKLPHPLQYKIIVRIHTTSQSSPTQAYTQAINDLDKELEYLKQAFEVYF
;
A
#
# COMPACT_ATOMS: atom_id res chain seq x y z
N MET A 1 6.07 -32.09 -9.83
CA MET A 1 5.96 -31.40 -8.54
C MET A 1 5.70 -29.94 -8.89
N ASN A 2 4.51 -29.40 -8.60
CA ASN A 2 4.05 -28.10 -9.11
C ASN A 2 4.01 -27.02 -8.02
N ALA A 3 4.73 -27.25 -6.91
CA ALA A 3 4.80 -26.30 -5.82
C ALA A 3 5.75 -25.16 -6.25
N PRO A 4 5.30 -23.89 -6.18
CA PRO A 4 6.17 -22.75 -6.47
C PRO A 4 7.26 -22.61 -5.41
N ASP A 5 8.35 -21.93 -5.78
CA ASP A 5 9.44 -21.69 -4.84
C ASP A 5 9.01 -20.68 -3.76
N ARG A 6 9.54 -20.85 -2.53
CA ARG A 6 9.17 -19.98 -1.40
C ARG A 6 9.58 -18.52 -1.59
N TYR A 7 10.71 -18.27 -2.26
CA TYR A 7 11.23 -16.92 -2.45
C TYR A 7 10.34 -16.08 -3.37
N GLU A 8 9.52 -16.72 -4.22
CA GLU A 8 8.57 -16.02 -5.09
C GLU A 8 7.56 -15.18 -4.31
N ARG A 9 7.41 -15.39 -3.00
CA ARG A 9 6.52 -14.58 -2.14
C ARG A 9 6.99 -13.15 -1.93
N PHE A 10 8.31 -12.94 -1.90
CA PHE A 10 8.90 -11.66 -1.52
C PHE A 10 9.92 -11.11 -2.54
N VAL A 11 10.45 -11.95 -3.43
CA VAL A 11 11.37 -11.51 -4.49
C VAL A 11 10.59 -11.03 -5.71
N VAL A 12 10.79 -9.76 -6.08
CA VAL A 12 10.21 -9.19 -7.29
C VAL A 12 10.95 -9.74 -8.50
N PRO A 13 10.26 -10.35 -9.49
CA PRO A 13 10.91 -10.84 -10.69
C PRO A 13 11.56 -9.71 -11.49
N GLU A 14 12.64 -10.03 -12.19
CA GLU A 14 13.31 -9.07 -13.08
C GLU A 14 12.33 -8.53 -14.13
N GLY A 15 12.41 -7.23 -14.42
CA GLY A 15 11.49 -6.54 -15.34
C GLY A 15 10.13 -6.17 -14.75
N THR A 16 9.80 -6.61 -13.53
CA THR A 16 8.53 -6.24 -12.85
C THR A 16 8.73 -5.03 -11.94
N LYS A 17 7.83 -4.04 -12.03
CA LYS A 17 7.84 -2.90 -11.09
C LYS A 17 7.24 -3.30 -9.75
N LYS A 18 7.89 -2.91 -8.64
CA LYS A 18 7.38 -3.15 -7.28
C LYS A 18 6.00 -2.53 -7.07
N VAL A 19 5.80 -1.31 -7.57
CA VAL A 19 4.54 -0.58 -7.50
C VAL A 19 4.15 -0.12 -8.91
N SER A 20 2.92 -0.39 -9.31
CA SER A 20 2.31 0.17 -10.52
C SER A 20 1.07 0.97 -10.16
N TYR A 21 0.80 2.01 -10.94
CA TYR A 21 -0.29 2.96 -10.74
C TYR A 21 -1.23 2.94 -11.94
N GLU A 22 -2.52 2.81 -11.68
CA GLU A 22 -3.57 2.88 -12.68
C GLU A 22 -4.65 3.86 -12.22
N ARG A 23 -4.90 4.89 -13.02
CA ARG A 23 -5.97 5.85 -12.75
C ARG A 23 -7.32 5.22 -13.11
N ASP A 24 -8.32 5.41 -12.25
CA ASP A 24 -9.69 5.01 -12.55
C ASP A 24 -10.29 5.93 -13.63
N THR A 25 -10.83 5.34 -14.69
CA THR A 25 -11.43 6.09 -15.81
C THR A 25 -12.88 6.45 -15.56
N LYS A 26 -13.54 5.77 -14.62
CA LYS A 26 -14.97 5.94 -14.32
C LYS A 26 -15.19 6.92 -13.16
N ILE A 27 -14.28 6.94 -12.20
CA ILE A 27 -14.37 7.77 -11.00
C ILE A 27 -13.24 8.81 -11.00
N VAL A 28 -13.61 10.08 -10.90
CA VAL A 28 -12.66 11.19 -10.81
C VAL A 28 -11.88 11.09 -9.50
N ASN A 29 -10.58 11.41 -9.52
CA ASN A 29 -9.70 11.33 -8.36
C ASN A 29 -9.68 9.98 -7.66
N ALA A 30 -9.88 8.90 -8.41
CA ALA A 30 -9.65 7.55 -7.94
C ALA A 30 -8.52 6.88 -8.72
N ALA A 31 -7.75 6.05 -8.02
CA ALA A 31 -6.68 5.26 -8.61
C ALA A 31 -6.47 3.96 -7.83
N SER A 32 -5.83 3.01 -8.50
CA SER A 32 -5.40 1.74 -7.93
C SER A 32 -3.88 1.62 -8.01
N PHE A 33 -3.27 1.22 -6.90
CA PHE A 33 -1.86 0.89 -6.76
C PHE A 33 -1.73 -0.62 -6.65
N THR A 34 -1.05 -1.26 -7.60
CA THR A 34 -0.71 -2.68 -7.47
C THR A 34 0.69 -2.78 -6.90
N ILE A 35 0.82 -3.49 -5.78
CA ILE A 35 2.08 -3.69 -5.07
C ILE A 35 2.43 -5.17 -5.16
N GLU A 36 3.51 -5.45 -5.88
CA GLU A 36 4.01 -6.80 -6.10
C GLU A 36 4.78 -7.30 -4.88
N ARG A 37 4.65 -8.59 -4.59
CA ARG A 37 5.37 -9.27 -3.50
C ARG A 37 5.13 -8.65 -2.13
N GLU A 38 3.89 -8.28 -1.88
CA GLU A 38 3.40 -7.80 -0.59
C GLU A 38 2.07 -8.47 -0.26
N ASP A 39 1.72 -8.44 1.02
CA ASP A 39 0.52 -9.08 1.56
C ASP A 39 -0.25 -8.16 2.51
N HIS A 40 -1.04 -8.75 3.42
CA HIS A 40 -1.85 -8.02 4.38
C HIS A 40 -1.03 -7.13 5.33
N THR A 41 0.25 -7.43 5.54
CA THR A 41 1.16 -6.66 6.40
C THR A 41 1.21 -5.21 5.93
N ILE A 42 1.60 -5.00 4.67
CA ILE A 42 1.64 -3.66 4.06
C ILE A 42 0.25 -3.16 3.69
N GLY A 43 -0.62 -4.03 3.15
CA GLY A 43 -1.93 -3.61 2.68
C GLY A 43 -2.82 -3.03 3.79
N ASN A 44 -2.83 -3.67 4.97
CA ASN A 44 -3.67 -3.23 6.07
C ASN A 44 -3.14 -1.94 6.70
N ILE A 45 -1.82 -1.84 6.97
CA ILE A 45 -1.25 -0.67 7.64
C ILE A 45 -1.39 0.60 6.79
N VAL A 46 -1.15 0.49 5.49
CA VAL A 46 -1.33 1.62 4.56
C VAL A 46 -2.81 2.03 4.45
N ARG A 47 -3.73 1.05 4.39
CA ARG A 47 -5.18 1.34 4.42
C ARG A 47 -5.56 2.12 5.69
N MET A 48 -5.09 1.67 6.85
CA MET A 48 -5.40 2.31 8.13
C MET A 48 -4.86 3.75 8.18
N GLN A 49 -3.65 3.97 7.66
CA GLN A 49 -3.06 5.30 7.61
C GLN A 49 -3.80 6.24 6.64
N LEU A 50 -4.21 5.74 5.47
CA LEU A 50 -5.02 6.50 4.51
C LEU A 50 -6.36 6.95 5.10
N HIS A 51 -6.98 6.13 5.94
CA HIS A 51 -8.24 6.49 6.62
C HIS A 51 -8.10 7.60 7.66
N ARG A 52 -6.87 7.97 8.04
CA ARG A 52 -6.61 9.11 8.92
C ARG A 52 -6.59 10.45 8.16
N ASP A 53 -6.45 10.44 6.83
CA ASP A 53 -6.48 11.65 6.00
C ASP A 53 -7.93 12.06 5.71
N PRO A 54 -8.40 13.26 6.14
CA PRO A 54 -9.77 13.72 5.89
C PRO A 54 -10.08 13.96 4.40
N ASN A 55 -9.05 14.04 3.55
CA ASN A 55 -9.22 14.19 2.10
C ASN A 55 -9.40 12.86 1.37
N VAL A 56 -9.27 11.73 2.07
CA VAL A 56 -9.51 10.40 1.52
C VAL A 56 -10.96 10.02 1.73
N LEU A 57 -11.71 9.90 0.64
CA LEU A 57 -13.12 9.48 0.65
C LEU A 57 -13.26 7.96 0.74
N PHE A 58 -12.32 7.23 0.14
CA PHE A 58 -12.28 5.78 0.19
C PHE A 58 -10.85 5.28 0.10
N ALA A 59 -10.50 4.34 0.98
CA ALA A 59 -9.31 3.52 0.87
C ALA A 59 -9.65 2.06 1.19
N GLY A 60 -9.22 1.17 0.31
CA GLY A 60 -9.37 -0.27 0.50
C GLY A 60 -8.26 -1.03 -0.18
N TYR A 61 -7.91 -2.20 0.33
CA TYR A 61 -6.99 -3.09 -0.35
C TYR A 61 -7.61 -4.47 -0.51
N LYS A 62 -7.17 -5.20 -1.52
CA LYS A 62 -7.52 -6.60 -1.72
C LYS A 62 -6.31 -7.39 -2.17
N LEU A 63 -6.31 -8.65 -1.77
CA LEU A 63 -5.42 -9.68 -2.30
C LEU A 63 -6.23 -10.45 -3.35
N PRO A 64 -5.94 -10.32 -4.67
CA PRO A 64 -6.81 -10.86 -5.72
C PRO A 64 -7.00 -12.38 -5.66
N HIS A 65 -5.94 -13.10 -5.28
CA HIS A 65 -5.95 -14.55 -5.12
C HIS A 65 -4.80 -14.99 -4.18
N PRO A 66 -5.00 -15.92 -3.22
CA PRO A 66 -3.96 -16.34 -2.26
C PRO A 66 -2.64 -16.85 -2.88
N LEU A 67 -2.71 -17.38 -4.10
CA LEU A 67 -1.54 -17.85 -4.86
C LEU A 67 -0.89 -16.76 -5.74
N GLN A 68 -1.44 -15.54 -5.74
CA GLN A 68 -0.84 -14.39 -6.40
C GLN A 68 -0.27 -13.46 -5.34
N TYR A 69 1.05 -13.34 -5.31
CA TYR A 69 1.77 -12.53 -4.33
C TYR A 69 1.76 -11.06 -4.72
N LYS A 70 0.58 -10.44 -4.67
CA LYS A 70 0.37 -9.01 -4.88
C LYS A 70 -0.88 -8.51 -4.18
N ILE A 71 -0.88 -7.24 -3.83
CA ILE A 71 -2.06 -6.54 -3.31
C ILE A 71 -2.42 -5.38 -4.23
N ILE A 72 -3.71 -5.03 -4.23
CA ILE A 72 -4.23 -3.86 -4.96
C ILE A 72 -4.85 -2.92 -3.95
N VAL A 73 -4.28 -1.72 -3.79
CA VAL A 73 -4.78 -0.65 -2.94
C VAL A 73 -5.52 0.36 -3.80
N ARG A 74 -6.82 0.55 -3.55
CA ARG A 74 -7.65 1.54 -4.25
C ARG A 74 -7.90 2.73 -3.35
N ILE A 75 -7.69 3.92 -3.89
CA ILE A 75 -7.80 5.20 -3.18
C ILE A 75 -8.69 6.12 -4.00
N HIS A 76 -9.59 6.82 -3.33
CA HIS A 76 -10.42 7.88 -3.88
C HIS A 76 -10.33 9.07 -2.96
N THR A 77 -9.95 10.22 -3.50
CA THR A 77 -9.75 11.47 -2.74
C THR A 77 -10.76 12.53 -3.16
N THR A 78 -10.85 13.59 -2.35
CA THR A 78 -11.59 14.81 -2.72
C THR A 78 -10.92 15.53 -3.89
N SER A 79 -11.48 16.67 -4.33
CA SER A 79 -10.83 17.54 -5.31
C SER A 79 -9.58 18.27 -4.79
N GLN A 80 -9.33 18.25 -3.48
CA GLN A 80 -8.25 19.00 -2.85
C GLN A 80 -6.92 18.24 -2.83
N SER A 81 -6.94 16.90 -2.97
CA SER A 81 -5.75 16.07 -3.02
C SER A 81 -5.85 15.02 -4.13
N SER A 82 -4.71 14.62 -4.68
CA SER A 82 -4.64 13.49 -5.62
C SER A 82 -4.42 12.16 -4.87
N PRO A 83 -4.87 11.02 -5.41
CA PRO A 83 -4.62 9.70 -4.82
C PRO A 83 -3.12 9.41 -4.60
N THR A 84 -2.27 9.88 -5.50
CA THR A 84 -0.82 9.74 -5.40
C THR A 84 -0.24 10.55 -4.24
N GLN A 85 -0.72 11.78 -4.03
CA GLN A 85 -0.31 12.58 -2.89
C GLN A 85 -0.76 11.95 -1.57
N ALA A 86 -2.02 11.52 -1.47
CA ALA A 86 -2.54 10.85 -0.27
C ALA A 86 -1.76 9.57 0.04
N TYR A 87 -1.43 8.77 -0.98
CA TYR A 87 -0.60 7.57 -0.84
C TYR A 87 0.79 7.87 -0.31
N THR A 88 1.50 8.82 -0.91
CA THR A 88 2.85 9.22 -0.47
C THR A 88 2.84 9.82 0.93
N GLN A 89 1.85 10.66 1.24
CA GLN A 89 1.70 11.26 2.56
C GLN A 89 1.47 10.20 3.63
N ALA A 90 0.59 9.24 3.37
CA ALA A 90 0.35 8.12 4.28
C ALA A 90 1.64 7.32 4.56
N ILE A 91 2.44 7.03 3.54
CA ILE A 91 3.72 6.33 3.74
C ILE A 91 4.69 7.15 4.60
N ASN A 92 4.84 8.44 4.30
CA ASN A 92 5.75 9.32 5.03
C ASN A 92 5.33 9.49 6.50
N ASP A 93 4.04 9.57 6.78
CA ASP A 93 3.54 9.69 8.14
C ASP A 93 3.70 8.37 8.90
N LEU A 94 3.50 7.23 8.24
CA LEU A 94 3.74 5.92 8.82
C LEU A 94 5.22 5.70 9.15
N ASP A 95 6.14 6.11 8.27
CA ASP A 95 7.59 6.04 8.51
C ASP A 95 7.99 6.82 9.77
N LYS A 96 7.47 8.04 9.92
CA LYS A 96 7.68 8.86 11.13
C LYS A 96 7.11 8.21 12.38
N GLU A 97 5.92 7.60 12.31
CA GLU A 97 5.29 6.92 13.45
C GLU A 97 6.12 5.71 13.90
N LEU A 98 6.65 4.92 12.95
CA LEU A 98 7.51 3.79 13.24
C LEU A 98 8.87 4.22 13.80
N GLU A 99 9.47 5.28 13.26
CA GLU A 99 10.72 5.83 13.79
C GLU A 99 10.54 6.37 15.22
N TYR A 100 9.43 7.07 15.49
CA TYR A 100 9.10 7.52 16.84
C TYR A 100 8.93 6.33 17.80
N LEU A 101 8.20 5.28 17.38
CA LEU A 101 8.02 4.07 18.18
C LEU A 101 9.35 3.39 18.50
N LYS A 102 10.24 3.29 17.50
CA LYS A 102 11.57 2.71 17.67
C LYS A 102 12.40 3.51 18.68
N GLN A 103 12.47 4.83 18.54
CA GLN A 103 13.22 5.69 19.46
C GLN A 103 12.67 5.60 20.89
N ALA A 104 11.35 5.61 21.05
CA ALA A 104 10.74 5.40 22.36
C ALA A 104 11.12 4.04 22.94
N PHE A 105 11.09 2.98 22.14
CA PHE A 105 11.47 1.64 22.59
C PHE A 105 12.93 1.59 23.07
N GLU A 106 13.87 2.16 22.30
CA GLU A 106 15.31 2.21 22.63
C GLU A 106 15.64 3.09 23.86
N VAL A 107 14.79 4.06 24.20
CA VAL A 107 14.97 4.88 25.40
C VAL A 107 14.51 4.14 26.66
N TYR A 108 13.46 3.33 26.57
CA TYR A 108 12.85 2.67 27.72
C TYR A 108 13.32 1.23 27.98
N PHE A 109 13.99 0.59 27.01
CA PHE A 109 14.51 -0.78 27.09
C PHE A 109 15.96 -0.86 26.62
#